data_AF-A0A812T446-F1
#
_entry.id   AF-A0A812T446-F1
#
_cell.length_a   1.000
_cell.length_b   1.000
_cell.length_c   1.000
_cell.angle_alpha   90.00
_cell.angle_beta   90.00
_cell.angle_gamma   90.00
#
_symmetry.space_group_name_H-M   'P 1'
#
loop_
_entity.id
_entity.type
_entity.pdbx_description
1 polymer ?
#
loop_
_entity_poly.entity_id
_entity_poly.type
_entity_poly.pdbx_seq_one_letter_code
_entity_poly.pdbx_strand_id
1 'polypeptide(L)'
;MRPSVMYFFLVCLWTSTTAAHGFSARSLTSITHQRLVQQDAWGGLSDALQSAGEAISSAAENVVGSVTDTAAKAMLGDRAVDSFELPPPTIRQINKEVVLCVVALLAVLGAGYAADLYLPARKVLTRPSYSCMAMLLGSYAILIPGLVSNLFEFLLGVQMLGINVLLTEVDGEPSPIAESTFGLVHLLCQTGGYVGAVLVVLYAMVIPSVKLIALVSAEIWRDSEDPRKVQRSKRFIQVVQFISKWACPDMFAYILLLYLFRHLDGQGGIVVAPARLGIGFACFSIFCVFSTFSTLMIRVPDTADDLSDDVARPMLARWFGIENIQMVTAALALMFLVLFGLGLAMPVMVLYLDSNLLIKPRGPLDPSMKPIVDTLHIEDLVNSEVTIFSATAALAKYIASGELNDIFAVVMLTVFVMALPIVNMFCLLAASWHLRSKQPDTAAAWQFLRHSTWLKHISMLDVFIMGIIVVTAAGSAYSQQGVLFGVMVGLWILLLAEVTHYFTHYQVHGVYRFLENNAEKQ
;
A
#
# COMPACT_ATOMS: atom_id res chain seq x y z
N MET A 1 -18.14 19.74 9.95
CA MET A 1 -16.73 19.44 10.27
C MET A 1 -15.83 20.39 9.49
N ARG A 2 -15.03 21.21 10.17
CA ARG A 2 -14.12 22.18 9.56
C ARG A 2 -12.86 21.47 8.99
N PRO A 3 -12.20 22.01 7.96
CA PRO A 3 -10.99 21.46 7.32
C PRO A 3 -9.72 21.38 8.21
N SER A 4 -9.85 21.55 9.53
CA SER A 4 -8.75 21.67 10.49
C SER A 4 -7.97 20.36 10.71
N VAL A 5 -8.55 19.19 10.40
CA VAL A 5 -7.86 17.89 10.53
C VAL A 5 -6.90 17.64 9.36
N MET A 6 -7.20 18.20 8.18
CA MET A 6 -6.31 18.14 7.01
C MET A 6 -5.01 18.94 7.25
N TYR A 7 -5.10 20.00 8.06
CA TYR A 7 -3.93 20.78 8.50
C TYR A 7 -2.97 19.97 9.38
N PHE A 8 -3.46 19.04 10.20
CA PHE A 8 -2.56 18.25 11.08
C PHE A 8 -1.69 17.28 10.26
N PHE A 9 -2.25 16.66 9.21
CA PHE A 9 -1.51 15.80 8.30
C PHE A 9 -0.57 16.58 7.35
N LEU A 10 -1.01 17.74 6.82
CA LEU A 10 -0.16 18.60 5.99
C LEU A 10 0.99 19.22 6.78
N VAL A 11 0.80 19.57 8.04
CA VAL A 11 1.87 20.11 8.91
C VAL A 11 2.90 19.04 9.25
N CYS A 12 2.50 17.77 9.46
CA CYS A 12 3.45 16.67 9.62
C CYS A 12 4.22 16.34 8.33
N LEU A 13 3.61 16.46 7.15
CA LEU A 13 4.31 16.30 5.87
C LEU A 13 5.28 17.47 5.58
N TRP A 14 4.95 18.69 6.01
CA TRP A 14 5.74 19.88 5.77
C TRP A 14 7.00 19.94 6.66
N THR A 15 6.92 19.53 7.93
CA THR A 15 8.08 19.57 8.83
C THR A 15 9.17 18.55 8.47
N SER A 16 8.82 17.45 7.79
CA SER A 16 9.78 16.45 7.30
C SER A 16 10.48 16.84 5.99
N THR A 17 9.88 17.70 5.17
CA THR A 17 10.43 18.08 3.84
C THR A 17 11.48 19.20 3.92
N THR A 18 11.57 19.95 5.02
CA THR A 18 12.59 21.00 5.20
C THR A 18 14.00 20.49 5.55
N ALA A 19 14.22 19.18 5.73
CA ALA A 19 15.55 18.62 6.03
C ALA A 19 16.26 17.98 4.82
N ALA A 20 15.63 17.92 3.64
CA ALA A 20 16.18 17.27 2.46
C ALA A 20 16.16 18.20 1.23
N HIS A 21 17.02 19.23 1.23
CA HIS A 21 17.31 19.99 0.01
C HIS A 21 18.79 19.96 -0.33
N GLY A 22 19.09 19.23 -1.41
CA GLY A 22 20.39 19.18 -2.05
C GLY A 22 20.46 18.20 -3.23
N PHE A 23 19.45 18.13 -4.10
CA PHE A 23 19.57 17.38 -5.36
C PHE A 23 18.96 18.16 -6.53
N SER A 24 19.82 18.59 -7.45
CA SER A 24 19.49 19.40 -8.63
C SER A 24 19.21 18.48 -9.82
N ALA A 25 17.95 18.38 -10.24
CA ALA A 25 17.52 17.67 -11.43
C ALA A 25 17.86 18.44 -12.72
N ARG A 26 19.05 18.20 -13.29
CA ARG A 26 19.38 18.54 -14.69
C ARG A 26 20.37 17.53 -15.26
N SER A 27 19.85 16.42 -15.78
CA SER A 27 20.45 15.62 -16.85
C SER A 27 19.69 14.30 -16.92
N LEU A 28 18.81 14.11 -17.93
CA LEU A 28 18.39 12.80 -18.44
C LEU A 28 17.35 13.01 -19.57
N THR A 29 17.82 13.47 -20.73
CA THR A 29 17.09 13.30 -22.00
C THR A 29 18.12 13.19 -23.13
N SER A 30 18.71 12.00 -23.28
CA SER A 30 19.36 11.56 -24.52
C SER A 30 19.78 10.11 -24.33
N ILE A 31 19.25 9.22 -25.17
CA ILE A 31 19.75 7.89 -25.60
C ILE A 31 18.55 6.93 -25.64
N THR A 32 17.92 6.83 -26.80
CA THR A 32 17.10 5.66 -27.21
C THR A 32 16.79 5.78 -28.70
N HIS A 33 17.79 5.58 -29.56
CA HIS A 33 17.53 5.21 -30.95
C HIS A 33 18.79 4.69 -31.66
N GLN A 34 19.18 3.43 -31.43
CA GLN A 34 19.96 2.66 -32.41
C GLN A 34 20.18 1.21 -31.95
N ARG A 35 19.32 0.28 -32.39
CA ARG A 35 19.72 -1.08 -32.81
C ARG A 35 18.69 -1.59 -33.83
N LEU A 36 19.05 -1.42 -35.10
CA LEU A 36 18.46 -2.12 -36.24
C LEU A 36 19.21 -3.46 -36.42
N VAL A 37 18.46 -4.48 -36.82
CA VAL A 37 18.75 -5.35 -37.97
C VAL A 37 20.19 -5.83 -38.10
N GLN A 38 20.44 -7.08 -37.70
CA GLN A 38 21.26 -8.02 -38.47
C GLN A 38 21.19 -9.41 -37.84
N GLN A 39 20.33 -10.28 -38.36
CA GLN A 39 20.43 -11.72 -38.13
C GLN A 39 19.70 -12.42 -39.27
N ASP A 40 20.45 -12.80 -40.30
CA ASP A 40 20.06 -13.83 -41.27
C ASP A 40 21.29 -14.23 -42.11
N ALA A 41 22.04 -15.17 -41.58
CA ALA A 41 22.91 -16.12 -42.27
C ALA A 41 23.49 -17.03 -41.18
N TRP A 42 23.96 -18.23 -41.52
CA TRP A 42 24.61 -19.23 -40.63
C TRP A 42 23.70 -20.30 -40.00
N GLY A 43 22.92 -20.99 -40.84
CA GLY A 43 22.12 -22.17 -40.44
C GLY A 43 22.74 -23.55 -40.70
N GLY A 44 24.06 -23.65 -40.94
CA GLY A 44 24.71 -24.95 -41.28
C GLY A 44 26.02 -25.26 -40.55
N LEU A 45 26.54 -24.30 -39.76
CA LEU A 45 27.73 -24.47 -38.92
C LEU A 45 27.35 -24.64 -37.44
N SER A 46 26.06 -24.45 -37.08
CA SER A 46 25.57 -24.46 -35.70
C SER A 46 25.71 -25.82 -35.06
N ASP A 47 25.34 -26.89 -35.75
CA ASP A 47 25.10 -28.18 -35.05
C ASP A 47 26.43 -28.89 -34.68
N ALA A 48 27.49 -28.67 -35.45
CA ALA A 48 28.84 -29.18 -35.15
C ALA A 48 29.59 -28.30 -34.13
N LEU A 49 29.39 -26.97 -34.16
CA LEU A 49 29.93 -26.06 -33.14
C LEU A 49 29.17 -26.14 -31.82
N GLN A 50 27.89 -26.50 -31.85
CA GLN A 50 27.06 -26.69 -30.67
C GLN A 50 27.43 -27.99 -29.95
N SER A 51 27.68 -29.08 -30.68
CA SER A 51 28.18 -30.33 -30.07
C SER A 51 29.60 -30.21 -29.51
N ALA A 52 30.52 -29.55 -30.22
CA ALA A 52 31.88 -29.28 -29.71
C ALA A 52 31.87 -28.22 -28.58
N GLY A 53 30.95 -27.26 -28.67
CA GLY A 53 30.71 -26.24 -27.65
C GLY A 53 30.13 -26.83 -26.37
N GLU A 54 29.22 -27.80 -26.43
CA GLU A 54 28.69 -28.51 -25.26
C GLU A 54 29.75 -29.40 -24.59
N ALA A 55 30.62 -30.06 -25.37
CA ALA A 55 31.72 -30.85 -24.84
C ALA A 55 32.82 -29.98 -24.18
N ILE A 56 33.16 -28.84 -24.79
CA ILE A 56 34.12 -27.88 -24.22
C ILE A 56 33.49 -27.10 -23.05
N SER A 57 32.20 -26.76 -23.12
CA SER A 57 31.45 -26.11 -22.03
C SER A 57 31.34 -27.03 -20.84
N SER A 58 31.03 -28.32 -21.02
CA SER A 58 31.00 -29.27 -19.90
C SER A 58 32.39 -29.57 -19.31
N ALA A 59 33.44 -29.63 -20.13
CA ALA A 59 34.81 -29.81 -19.64
C ALA A 59 35.33 -28.54 -18.95
N ALA A 60 35.00 -27.36 -19.48
CA ALA A 60 35.28 -26.07 -18.87
C ALA A 60 34.45 -25.86 -17.59
N GLU A 61 33.18 -26.20 -17.54
CA GLU A 61 32.35 -26.15 -16.33
C GLU A 61 32.87 -27.07 -15.23
N ASN A 62 33.40 -28.23 -15.57
CA ASN A 62 33.99 -29.14 -14.58
C ASN A 62 35.34 -28.63 -14.03
N VAL A 63 36.19 -28.04 -14.88
CA VAL A 63 37.52 -27.54 -14.47
C VAL A 63 37.44 -26.13 -13.87
N VAL A 64 36.66 -25.24 -14.48
CA VAL A 64 36.29 -23.94 -13.94
C VAL A 64 35.54 -24.16 -12.65
N GLY A 65 34.47 -24.96 -12.61
CA GLY A 65 33.71 -25.25 -11.38
C GLY A 65 34.57 -25.73 -10.22
N SER A 66 35.48 -26.67 -10.45
CA SER A 66 36.41 -27.16 -9.41
C SER A 66 37.38 -26.08 -8.89
N VAL A 67 37.92 -25.24 -9.77
CA VAL A 67 38.90 -24.20 -9.40
C VAL A 67 38.19 -22.95 -8.87
N THR A 68 37.03 -22.60 -9.42
CA THR A 68 36.18 -21.51 -8.97
C THR A 68 35.55 -21.83 -7.64
N ASP A 69 35.07 -23.04 -7.37
CA ASP A 69 34.49 -23.34 -6.06
C ASP A 69 35.53 -23.22 -4.95
N THR A 70 36.75 -23.71 -5.18
CA THR A 70 37.81 -23.64 -4.17
C THR A 70 38.31 -22.20 -3.98
N ALA A 71 38.49 -21.44 -5.07
CA ALA A 71 38.91 -20.05 -5.01
C ALA A 71 37.79 -19.11 -4.50
N ALA A 72 36.54 -19.35 -4.90
CA ALA A 72 35.36 -18.62 -4.45
C ALA A 72 35.12 -18.86 -2.98
N LYS A 73 35.17 -20.11 -2.50
CA LYS A 73 35.04 -20.41 -1.07
C LYS A 73 36.21 -19.83 -0.26
N ALA A 74 37.40 -19.76 -0.84
CA ALA A 74 38.55 -19.09 -0.22
C ALA A 74 38.42 -17.55 -0.19
N MET A 75 37.82 -16.93 -1.21
CA MET A 75 37.66 -15.47 -1.32
C MET A 75 36.39 -14.93 -0.62
N LEU A 76 35.30 -15.70 -0.65
CA LEU A 76 33.97 -15.30 -0.17
C LEU A 76 33.62 -15.94 1.19
N GLY A 77 34.39 -16.93 1.65
CA GLY A 77 34.18 -17.59 2.93
C GLY A 77 32.80 -18.26 3.03
N ASP A 78 32.15 -18.09 4.18
CA ASP A 78 30.85 -18.70 4.51
C ASP A 78 29.66 -18.06 3.77
N ARG A 79 29.88 -17.05 2.91
CA ARG A 79 28.81 -16.37 2.15
C ARG A 79 28.38 -17.08 0.86
N ALA A 80 29.11 -18.10 0.43
CA ALA A 80 28.75 -18.89 -0.75
C ALA A 80 27.65 -19.91 -0.39
N VAL A 81 26.50 -19.82 -1.04
CA VAL A 81 25.33 -20.67 -0.75
C VAL A 81 24.98 -21.53 -1.97
N ASP A 82 24.68 -22.81 -1.77
CA ASP A 82 24.38 -23.74 -2.86
C ASP A 82 23.10 -23.35 -3.63
N SER A 83 22.10 -22.78 -2.95
CA SER A 83 20.88 -22.27 -3.58
C SER A 83 20.26 -21.10 -2.81
N PHE A 84 19.59 -20.22 -3.55
CA PHE A 84 18.79 -19.13 -2.98
C PHE A 84 17.37 -19.61 -2.69
N GLU A 85 17.21 -20.41 -1.65
CA GLU A 85 15.89 -20.84 -1.18
C GLU A 85 15.51 -20.13 0.11
N LEU A 86 14.28 -19.63 0.16
CA LEU A 86 13.71 -19.10 1.39
C LEU A 86 13.47 -20.26 2.37
N PRO A 87 13.84 -20.13 3.65
CA PRO A 87 13.64 -21.15 4.66
C PRO A 87 12.14 -21.44 4.87
N PRO A 88 11.78 -22.53 5.57
CA PRO A 88 10.39 -22.75 5.96
C PRO A 88 9.83 -21.55 6.74
N PRO A 89 8.52 -21.26 6.62
CA PRO A 89 7.46 -22.13 6.10
C PRO A 89 7.36 -22.17 4.56
N THR A 90 6.88 -23.29 4.01
CA THR A 90 6.59 -23.41 2.57
C THR A 90 5.34 -22.61 2.17
N ILE A 91 5.21 -22.21 0.90
CA ILE A 91 4.00 -21.53 0.38
C ILE A 91 2.70 -22.28 0.75
N ARG A 92 2.72 -23.62 0.70
CA ARG A 92 1.58 -24.45 1.09
C ARG A 92 1.20 -24.31 2.57
N GLN A 93 2.18 -24.13 3.46
CA GLN A 93 1.92 -23.88 4.87
C GLN A 93 1.33 -22.49 5.09
N ILE A 94 1.92 -21.47 4.48
CA ILE A 94 1.39 -20.09 4.53
C ILE A 94 -0.07 -20.07 4.04
N ASN A 95 -0.34 -20.66 2.88
CA ASN A 95 -1.71 -20.72 2.34
C ASN A 95 -2.70 -21.44 3.26
N LYS A 96 -2.29 -22.53 3.92
CA LYS A 96 -3.14 -23.24 4.89
C LYS A 96 -3.48 -22.35 6.09
N GLU A 97 -2.50 -21.62 6.61
CA GLU A 97 -2.71 -20.67 7.72
C GLU A 97 -3.63 -19.53 7.30
N VAL A 98 -3.43 -18.95 6.12
CA VAL A 98 -4.29 -17.91 5.55
C VAL A 98 -5.74 -18.39 5.43
N VAL A 99 -5.96 -19.59 4.86
CA VAL A 99 -7.30 -20.18 4.76
C VAL A 99 -7.91 -20.39 6.14
N LEU A 100 -7.13 -20.88 7.11
CA LEU A 100 -7.61 -21.06 8.49
C LEU A 100 -8.03 -19.73 9.12
N CYS A 101 -7.25 -18.66 8.95
CA CYS A 101 -7.59 -17.31 9.43
C CYS A 101 -8.90 -16.80 8.80
N VAL A 102 -9.08 -16.97 7.49
CA VAL A 102 -10.30 -16.55 6.79
C VAL A 102 -11.51 -17.37 7.28
N VAL A 103 -11.39 -18.69 7.37
CA VAL A 103 -12.47 -19.56 7.86
C VAL A 103 -12.84 -19.23 9.30
N ALA A 104 -11.86 -19.01 10.18
CA ALA A 104 -12.11 -18.61 11.56
C ALA A 104 -12.86 -17.28 11.64
N LEU A 105 -12.47 -16.28 10.83
CA LEU A 105 -13.18 -15.00 10.79
C LEU A 105 -14.61 -15.16 10.26
N LEU A 106 -14.82 -15.93 9.19
CA LEU A 106 -16.15 -16.20 8.64
C LEU A 106 -17.04 -16.93 9.65
N ALA A 107 -16.49 -17.84 10.45
CA ALA A 107 -17.21 -18.50 11.53
C ALA A 107 -17.64 -17.52 12.63
N VAL A 108 -16.76 -16.59 13.03
CA VAL A 108 -17.08 -15.51 14.00
C VAL A 108 -18.18 -14.60 13.45
N LEU A 109 -18.10 -14.21 12.18
CA LEU A 109 -19.14 -13.42 11.51
C LEU A 109 -20.47 -14.16 11.42
N GLY A 110 -20.43 -15.45 11.06
CA GLY A 110 -21.61 -16.31 11.02
C GLY A 110 -22.28 -16.46 12.38
N ALA A 111 -21.50 -16.57 13.46
CA ALA A 111 -22.01 -16.58 14.82
C ALA A 111 -22.64 -15.23 15.21
N GLY A 112 -22.02 -14.10 14.85
CA GLY A 112 -22.59 -12.76 15.05
C GLY A 112 -23.91 -12.57 14.30
N TYR A 113 -23.99 -13.07 13.07
CA TYR A 113 -25.21 -13.04 12.27
C TYR A 113 -26.32 -13.93 12.84
N ALA A 114 -25.98 -15.15 13.26
CA ALA A 114 -26.92 -16.02 13.96
C ALA A 114 -27.44 -15.35 15.25
N ALA A 115 -26.57 -14.69 16.02
CA ALA A 115 -26.97 -13.92 17.20
C ALA A 115 -27.94 -12.78 16.85
N ASP A 116 -27.71 -12.04 15.77
CA ASP A 116 -28.67 -11.03 15.28
C ASP A 116 -30.06 -11.61 14.96
N LEU A 117 -30.13 -12.86 14.48
CA LEU A 117 -31.39 -13.55 14.18
C LEU A 117 -32.10 -14.10 15.43
N TYR A 118 -31.37 -14.73 16.35
CA TYR A 118 -31.95 -15.44 17.50
C TYR A 118 -32.11 -14.58 18.75
N LEU A 119 -31.24 -13.58 18.93
CA LEU A 119 -31.32 -12.61 20.00
C LEU A 119 -31.78 -11.31 19.35
N PRO A 120 -33.10 -11.11 19.13
CA PRO A 120 -33.58 -9.83 18.62
C PRO A 120 -33.10 -8.78 19.62
N ALA A 121 -32.06 -8.04 19.23
CA ALA A 121 -31.44 -7.05 20.09
C ALA A 121 -32.62 -6.24 20.64
N ARG A 122 -32.79 -6.24 21.98
CA ARG A 122 -33.81 -5.40 22.63
C ARG A 122 -33.73 -4.07 21.91
N LYS A 123 -34.81 -3.68 21.22
CA LYS A 123 -34.88 -2.67 20.14
C LYS A 123 -34.43 -1.27 20.56
N VAL A 124 -33.24 -1.16 21.12
CA VAL A 124 -32.51 0.06 21.31
C VAL A 124 -31.90 0.30 19.94
N LEU A 125 -32.66 0.96 19.06
CA LEU A 125 -32.33 1.23 17.66
C LEU A 125 -30.93 1.86 17.47
N THR A 126 -30.31 2.30 18.55
CA THR A 126 -29.02 2.95 18.56
C THR A 126 -27.85 1.97 18.60
N ARG A 127 -27.92 0.76 19.16
CA ARG A 127 -26.72 -0.09 19.40
C ARG A 127 -26.20 -0.80 18.13
N PRO A 128 -24.88 -1.08 18.03
CA PRO A 128 -24.32 -1.84 16.91
C PRO A 128 -24.85 -3.29 16.91
N SER A 129 -25.02 -3.86 15.72
CA SER A 129 -25.47 -5.26 15.58
C SER A 129 -24.42 -6.25 16.11
N TYR A 130 -24.85 -7.46 16.49
CA TYR A 130 -23.94 -8.52 16.92
C TYR A 130 -22.97 -8.90 15.80
N SER A 131 -23.40 -8.90 14.53
CA SER A 131 -22.50 -9.09 13.38
C SER A 131 -21.41 -8.02 13.31
N CYS A 132 -21.76 -6.75 13.54
CA CYS A 132 -20.79 -5.65 13.54
C CYS A 132 -19.77 -5.82 14.69
N MET A 133 -20.24 -6.19 15.87
CA MET A 133 -19.38 -6.44 17.03
C MET A 133 -18.48 -7.66 16.82
N ALA A 134 -19.02 -8.75 16.25
CA ALA A 134 -18.25 -9.94 15.91
C ALA A 134 -17.17 -9.64 14.85
N MET A 135 -17.50 -8.84 13.83
CA MET A 135 -16.53 -8.39 12.83
C MET A 135 -15.41 -7.55 13.47
N LEU A 136 -15.77 -6.60 14.33
CA LEU A 136 -14.81 -5.75 15.03
C LEU A 136 -13.88 -6.60 15.91
N LEU A 137 -14.44 -7.40 16.82
CA LEU A 137 -13.67 -8.24 17.75
C LEU A 137 -12.83 -9.28 17.02
N GLY A 138 -13.40 -9.96 16.02
CA GLY A 138 -12.69 -10.93 15.19
C GLY A 138 -11.52 -10.31 14.44
N SER A 139 -11.71 -9.12 13.86
CA SER A 139 -10.61 -8.40 13.18
C SER A 139 -9.48 -8.04 14.16
N TYR A 140 -9.79 -7.55 15.36
CA TYR A 140 -8.77 -7.20 16.37
C TYR A 140 -8.09 -8.42 16.97
N ALA A 141 -8.76 -9.57 17.06
CA ALA A 141 -8.11 -10.83 17.46
C ALA A 141 -7.03 -11.25 16.45
N ILE A 142 -7.28 -11.02 15.15
CA ILE A 142 -6.33 -11.31 14.06
C ILE A 142 -5.21 -10.26 13.96
N LEU A 143 -5.39 -9.05 14.52
CA LEU A 143 -4.33 -8.04 14.56
C LEU A 143 -3.08 -8.55 15.33
N ILE A 144 -3.25 -9.30 16.41
CA ILE A 144 -2.14 -9.80 17.24
C ILE A 144 -1.17 -10.66 16.42
N PRO A 145 -1.59 -11.75 15.75
CA PRO A 145 -0.70 -12.49 14.87
C PRO A 145 -0.25 -11.65 13.67
N GLY A 146 -1.05 -10.69 13.21
CA GLY A 146 -0.62 -9.72 12.19
C GLY A 146 0.61 -8.90 12.59
N LEU A 147 0.74 -8.55 13.88
CA LEU A 147 1.88 -7.77 14.39
C LEU A 147 3.10 -8.63 14.72
N VAL A 148 2.88 -9.83 15.25
CA VAL A 148 3.92 -10.71 15.81
C VAL A 148 4.52 -11.64 14.75
N SER A 149 3.73 -12.10 13.79
CA SER A 149 4.21 -13.01 12.74
C SER A 149 4.95 -12.26 11.63
N ASN A 150 5.73 -13.00 10.84
CA ASN A 150 6.47 -12.45 9.71
C ASN A 150 5.50 -11.82 8.69
N LEU A 151 5.71 -10.55 8.39
CA LEU A 151 4.95 -9.78 7.42
C LEU A 151 5.53 -9.99 6.02
N PHE A 152 6.84 -9.83 5.92
CA PHE A 152 7.58 -9.83 4.68
C PHE A 152 8.90 -10.57 4.88
N GLU A 153 9.24 -11.40 3.92
CA GLU A 153 10.48 -12.15 3.91
C GLU A 153 11.11 -12.02 2.54
N PHE A 154 12.38 -11.64 2.52
CA PHE A 154 13.14 -11.55 1.29
C PHE A 154 14.57 -11.97 1.52
N LEU A 155 15.17 -12.39 0.42
CA LEU A 155 16.57 -12.73 0.34
C LEU A 155 17.13 -11.95 -0.83
N LEU A 156 18.29 -11.32 -0.66
CA LEU A 156 18.99 -10.64 -1.73
C LEU A 156 20.36 -11.28 -1.90
N GLY A 157 20.63 -11.73 -3.12
CA GLY A 157 21.89 -12.32 -3.51
C GLY A 157 22.29 -11.94 -4.92
N VAL A 158 23.55 -12.20 -5.24
CA VAL A 158 24.09 -12.00 -6.57
C VAL A 158 24.70 -13.31 -7.05
N GLN A 159 24.31 -13.75 -8.24
CA GLN A 159 24.86 -14.87 -8.96
C GLN A 159 25.86 -14.35 -10.00
N MET A 160 27.15 -14.62 -9.79
CA MET A 160 28.21 -14.28 -10.74
C MET A 160 29.04 -15.51 -11.07
N LEU A 161 29.12 -15.89 -12.35
CA LEU A 161 29.97 -17.00 -12.83
C LEU A 161 29.69 -18.34 -12.09
N GLY A 162 28.43 -18.62 -11.78
CA GLY A 162 28.02 -19.83 -11.04
C GLY A 162 28.16 -19.72 -9.52
N ILE A 163 28.74 -18.62 -9.01
CA ILE A 163 28.90 -18.38 -7.58
C ILE A 163 27.73 -17.54 -7.07
N ASN A 164 27.00 -18.09 -6.11
CA ASN A 164 25.90 -17.43 -5.43
C ASN A 164 26.42 -16.76 -4.15
N VAL A 165 26.41 -15.43 -4.12
CA VAL A 165 26.81 -14.65 -2.95
C VAL A 165 25.57 -14.04 -2.31
N LEU A 166 25.32 -14.40 -1.05
CA LEU A 166 24.26 -13.76 -0.28
C LEU A 166 24.69 -12.36 0.17
N LEU A 167 23.85 -11.35 -0.08
CA LEU A 167 24.07 -9.98 0.38
C LEU A 167 23.34 -9.69 1.70
N THR A 168 22.24 -10.39 1.97
CA THR A 168 21.52 -10.25 3.23
C THR A 168 22.25 -10.96 4.37
N GLU A 169 22.35 -10.28 5.51
CA GLU A 169 23.04 -10.77 6.69
C GLU A 169 22.22 -10.41 7.93
N VAL A 170 22.05 -11.36 8.84
CA VAL A 170 21.39 -11.16 10.14
C VAL A 170 22.37 -11.65 11.20
N ASP A 171 22.71 -10.79 12.16
CA ASP A 171 23.62 -11.10 13.28
C ASP A 171 25.02 -11.61 12.86
N GLY A 172 25.54 -11.18 11.70
CA GLY A 172 26.84 -11.63 11.20
C GLY A 172 26.75 -12.80 10.22
N GLU A 173 25.59 -13.45 10.13
CA GLU A 173 25.41 -14.69 9.39
C GLU A 173 24.56 -14.48 8.13
N PRO A 174 24.96 -15.06 6.99
CA PRO A 174 24.19 -15.03 5.75
C PRO A 174 22.82 -15.69 5.93
N SER A 175 21.76 -14.88 5.98
CA SER A 175 20.40 -15.38 6.12
C SER A 175 19.37 -14.45 5.46
N PRO A 176 18.19 -14.99 5.09
CA PRO A 176 17.07 -14.17 4.64
C PRO A 176 16.60 -13.22 5.74
N ILE A 177 16.17 -12.03 5.31
CA ILE A 177 15.58 -11.03 6.20
C ILE A 177 14.09 -11.35 6.32
N ALA A 178 13.70 -11.86 7.49
CA ALA A 178 12.31 -12.14 7.84
C ALA A 178 11.83 -11.12 8.88
N GLU A 179 10.99 -10.18 8.47
CA GLU A 179 10.58 -9.06 9.32
C GLU A 179 9.15 -9.24 9.83
N SER A 180 9.01 -9.28 11.15
CA SER A 180 7.76 -8.96 11.83
C SER A 180 7.61 -7.44 11.98
N THR A 181 6.46 -6.94 12.43
CA THR A 181 6.32 -5.48 12.67
C THR A 181 7.34 -5.00 13.70
N PHE A 182 7.53 -5.79 14.77
CA PHE A 182 8.49 -5.46 15.82
C PHE A 182 9.95 -5.57 15.34
N GLY A 183 10.25 -6.57 14.51
CA GLY A 183 11.55 -6.72 13.86
C GLY A 183 11.88 -5.50 13.02
N LEU A 184 10.96 -5.09 12.14
CA LEU A 184 11.17 -3.94 11.27
C LEU A 184 11.36 -2.65 12.08
N VAL A 185 10.55 -2.42 13.12
CA VAL A 185 10.71 -1.25 14.00
C VAL A 185 12.07 -1.27 14.71
N HIS A 186 12.53 -2.45 15.14
CA HIS A 186 13.85 -2.59 15.76
C HIS A 186 14.96 -2.28 14.76
N LEU A 187 14.91 -2.86 13.55
CA LEU A 187 15.86 -2.61 12.47
C LEU A 187 15.91 -1.12 12.10
N LEU A 188 14.76 -0.47 11.94
CA LEU A 188 14.65 0.96 11.65
C LEU A 188 15.27 1.81 12.77
N CYS A 189 15.08 1.43 14.04
CA CYS A 189 15.70 2.13 15.17
C CYS A 189 17.22 1.95 15.21
N GLN A 190 17.73 0.75 14.91
CA GLN A 190 19.16 0.45 14.91
C GLN A 190 19.91 1.15 13.78
N THR A 191 19.29 1.23 12.61
CA THR A 191 19.87 1.84 11.39
C THR A 191 19.73 3.38 11.36
N GLY A 192 19.05 3.97 12.35
CA GLY A 192 18.79 5.42 12.41
C GLY A 192 17.59 5.90 11.59
N GLY A 193 16.81 4.99 11.00
CA GLY A 193 15.55 5.24 10.30
C GLY A 193 14.38 5.58 11.22
N TYR A 194 14.57 6.50 12.17
CA TYR A 194 13.58 6.81 13.22
C TYR A 194 12.24 7.30 12.67
N VAL A 195 12.24 8.04 11.56
CA VAL A 195 11.00 8.53 10.93
C VAL A 195 10.15 7.34 10.44
N GLY A 196 10.76 6.39 9.74
CA GLY A 196 10.09 5.16 9.33
C GLY A 196 9.57 4.38 10.53
N ALA A 197 10.39 4.20 11.57
CA ALA A 197 9.99 3.48 12.78
C ALA A 197 8.74 4.10 13.44
N VAL A 198 8.73 5.43 13.61
CA VAL A 198 7.60 6.16 14.18
C VAL A 198 6.36 6.02 13.33
N LEU A 199 6.48 6.11 12.00
CA LEU A 199 5.34 5.95 11.09
C LEU A 199 4.74 4.55 11.16
N VAL A 200 5.57 3.50 11.13
CA VAL A 200 5.12 2.10 11.24
C VAL A 200 4.44 1.87 12.60
N VAL A 201 5.03 2.32 13.72
CA VAL A 201 4.40 2.19 15.05
C VAL A 201 3.07 2.97 15.12
N LEU A 202 3.03 4.17 14.54
CA LEU A 202 1.83 5.00 14.51
C LEU A 202 0.68 4.28 13.79
N TYR A 203 0.92 3.77 12.59
CA TYR A 203 -0.11 3.15 11.76
C TYR A 203 -0.46 1.73 12.21
N ALA A 204 0.52 0.90 12.56
CA ALA A 204 0.29 -0.50 12.93
C ALA A 204 -0.24 -0.68 14.37
N MET A 205 0.10 0.20 15.31
CA MET A 205 -0.21 0.00 16.74
C MET A 205 -1.03 1.14 17.35
N VAL A 206 -0.60 2.38 17.16
CA VAL A 206 -1.23 3.53 17.84
C VAL A 206 -2.63 3.79 17.29
N ILE A 207 -2.81 3.89 15.96
CA ILE A 207 -4.13 4.13 15.36
C ILE A 207 -5.15 3.04 15.74
N PRO A 208 -4.86 1.74 15.58
CA PRO A 208 -5.75 0.67 16.06
C PRO A 208 -6.12 0.77 17.54
N SER A 209 -5.16 1.13 18.40
CA SER A 209 -5.39 1.27 19.84
C SER A 209 -6.29 2.46 20.17
N VAL A 210 -5.99 3.64 19.61
CA VAL A 210 -6.81 4.86 19.76
C VAL A 210 -8.23 4.61 19.28
N LYS A 211 -8.37 3.91 18.14
CA LYS A 211 -9.67 3.52 17.59
C LYS A 211 -10.48 2.68 18.58
N LEU A 212 -9.88 1.65 19.18
CA LEU A 212 -10.57 0.77 20.11
C LEU A 212 -11.00 1.53 21.38
N ILE A 213 -10.11 2.34 21.94
CA ILE A 213 -10.41 3.18 23.11
C ILE A 213 -11.54 4.16 22.81
N ALA A 214 -11.51 4.80 21.64
CA ALA A 214 -12.55 5.74 21.21
C ALA A 214 -13.91 5.04 21.02
N LEU A 215 -13.94 3.84 20.43
CA LEU A 215 -15.17 3.06 20.28
C LEU A 215 -15.76 2.61 21.61
N VAL A 216 -14.94 2.11 22.53
CA VAL A 216 -15.38 1.73 23.89
C VAL A 216 -15.94 2.95 24.62
N SER A 217 -15.24 4.08 24.56
CA SER A 217 -15.69 5.33 25.18
C SER A 217 -16.98 5.84 24.56
N ALA A 218 -17.12 5.74 23.23
CA ALA A 218 -18.33 6.12 22.52
C ALA A 218 -19.52 5.26 22.93
N GLU A 219 -19.33 3.94 23.08
CA GLU A 219 -20.41 3.02 23.49
C GLU A 219 -20.87 3.29 24.93
N ILE A 220 -19.93 3.57 25.86
CA ILE A 220 -20.27 3.93 27.25
C ILE A 220 -21.13 5.21 27.32
N TRP A 221 -20.88 6.17 26.42
CA TRP A 221 -21.58 7.47 26.41
C TRP A 221 -22.77 7.54 25.45
N ARG A 222 -23.03 6.46 24.69
CA ARG A 222 -24.01 6.44 23.60
C ARG A 222 -25.44 6.72 24.05
N ASP A 223 -25.84 6.10 25.16
CA ASP A 223 -27.20 6.18 25.72
C ASP A 223 -27.23 7.03 27.01
N SER A 224 -26.31 7.98 27.16
CA SER A 224 -26.27 8.82 28.38
C SER A 224 -27.38 9.87 28.38
N GLU A 225 -27.99 10.10 29.55
CA GLU A 225 -28.99 11.17 29.74
C GLU A 225 -28.44 12.58 29.47
N ASP A 226 -27.13 12.78 29.58
CA ASP A 226 -26.47 14.07 29.29
C ASP A 226 -26.22 14.21 27.78
N PRO A 227 -26.86 15.18 27.09
CA PRO A 227 -26.68 15.39 25.64
C PRO A 227 -25.23 15.72 25.27
N ARG A 228 -24.43 16.29 26.20
CA ARG A 228 -23.01 16.56 25.94
C ARG A 228 -22.20 15.27 25.80
N LYS A 229 -22.56 14.21 26.52
CA LYS A 229 -21.90 12.89 26.44
C LYS A 229 -22.26 12.18 25.14
N VAL A 230 -23.52 12.24 24.72
CA VAL A 230 -23.97 11.71 23.42
C VAL A 230 -23.25 12.43 22.27
N GLN A 231 -23.11 13.75 22.35
CA GLN A 231 -22.36 14.53 21.36
C GLN A 231 -20.86 14.18 21.32
N ARG A 232 -20.24 13.82 22.47
CA ARG A 232 -18.88 13.28 22.50
C ARG A 232 -18.81 11.88 21.87
N SER A 233 -19.76 11.01 22.15
CA SER A 233 -19.87 9.68 21.53
C SER A 233 -19.93 9.77 20.01
N LYS A 234 -20.80 10.65 19.49
CA LYS A 234 -20.88 10.99 18.06
C LYS A 234 -19.54 11.39 17.48
N ARG A 235 -18.84 12.34 18.10
CA ARG A 235 -17.53 12.81 17.63
C ARG A 235 -16.51 11.67 17.62
N PHE A 236 -16.49 10.81 18.64
CA PHE A 236 -15.60 9.67 18.67
C PHE A 236 -15.88 8.67 17.54
N ILE A 237 -17.15 8.33 17.28
CA ILE A 237 -17.50 7.44 16.16
C ILE A 237 -17.09 8.07 14.83
N GLN A 238 -17.34 9.37 14.63
CA GLN A 238 -16.95 10.07 13.41
C GLN A 238 -15.43 10.13 13.22
N VAL A 239 -14.68 10.39 14.30
CA VAL A 239 -13.20 10.35 14.28
C VAL A 239 -12.73 8.94 13.94
N VAL A 240 -13.31 7.92 14.57
CA VAL A 240 -12.97 6.51 14.28
C VAL A 240 -13.24 6.17 12.82
N GLN A 241 -14.40 6.52 12.28
CA GLN A 241 -14.74 6.29 10.87
C GLN A 241 -13.74 6.96 9.93
N PHE A 242 -13.26 8.17 10.28
CA PHE A 242 -12.25 8.88 9.52
C PHE A 242 -10.86 8.22 9.60
N ILE A 243 -10.39 7.86 10.80
CA ILE A 243 -9.03 7.31 10.99
C ILE A 243 -8.93 5.82 10.66
N SER A 244 -10.03 5.09 10.51
CA SER A 244 -10.01 3.62 10.42
C SER A 244 -9.20 3.07 9.26
N LYS A 245 -9.28 3.70 8.08
CA LYS A 245 -8.48 3.28 6.92
C LYS A 245 -6.99 3.60 7.07
N TRP A 246 -6.61 4.52 7.97
CA TRP A 246 -5.22 4.92 8.19
C TRP A 246 -4.37 3.88 8.92
N ALA A 247 -4.95 2.74 9.33
CA ALA A 247 -4.14 1.60 9.75
C ALA A 247 -3.50 0.84 8.57
N CYS A 248 -3.89 1.13 7.32
CA CYS A 248 -3.47 0.38 6.13
C CYS A 248 -2.20 0.89 5.36
N PRO A 249 -1.57 2.05 5.61
CA PRO A 249 -0.43 2.51 4.81
C PRO A 249 0.69 1.45 4.70
N ASP A 250 0.99 0.79 5.82
CA ASP A 250 2.06 -0.21 5.90
C ASP A 250 1.80 -1.41 4.97
N MET A 251 0.54 -1.80 4.77
CA MET A 251 0.21 -2.88 3.82
C MET A 251 0.58 -2.52 2.39
N PHE A 252 0.32 -1.27 1.98
CA PHE A 252 0.74 -0.80 0.67
C PHE A 252 2.25 -0.70 0.55
N ALA A 253 2.95 -0.33 1.63
CA ALA A 253 4.41 -0.38 1.68
C ALA A 253 4.94 -1.79 1.40
N TYR A 254 4.42 -2.82 2.08
CA TYR A 254 4.87 -4.21 1.85
C TYR A 254 4.50 -4.75 0.46
N ILE A 255 3.33 -4.39 -0.08
CA ILE A 255 2.94 -4.78 -1.43
C ILE A 255 3.93 -4.23 -2.46
N LEU A 256 4.35 -2.98 -2.29
CA LEU A 256 5.31 -2.33 -3.19
C LEU A 256 6.73 -2.86 -3.01
N LEU A 257 7.15 -3.18 -1.77
CA LEU A 257 8.43 -3.86 -1.52
C LEU A 257 8.45 -5.24 -2.17
N LEU A 258 7.38 -6.04 -2.01
CA LEU A 258 7.27 -7.34 -2.67
C LEU A 258 7.45 -7.21 -4.18
N TYR A 259 6.74 -6.26 -4.80
CA TYR A 259 6.88 -6.02 -6.24
C TYR A 259 8.32 -5.64 -6.61
N LEU A 260 8.95 -4.72 -5.87
CA LEU A 260 10.33 -4.31 -6.13
C LEU A 260 11.29 -5.49 -6.08
N PHE A 261 11.31 -6.26 -4.98
CA PHE A 261 12.25 -7.38 -4.84
C PHE A 261 12.01 -8.48 -5.89
N ARG A 262 10.75 -8.85 -6.14
CA ARG A 262 10.44 -9.84 -7.20
C ARG A 262 10.69 -9.33 -8.61
N HIS A 263 10.69 -8.01 -8.82
CA HIS A 263 11.04 -7.44 -10.12
C HIS A 263 12.55 -7.44 -10.35
N LEU A 264 13.34 -7.29 -9.28
CA LEU A 264 14.79 -7.47 -9.32
C LEU A 264 15.18 -8.93 -9.57
N ASP A 265 14.35 -9.87 -9.10
CA ASP A 265 14.60 -11.29 -9.27
C ASP A 265 14.63 -11.70 -10.75
N GLY A 266 15.80 -12.16 -11.21
CA GLY A 266 16.02 -12.58 -12.59
C GLY A 266 16.35 -11.44 -13.58
N GLN A 267 16.37 -10.18 -13.14
CA GLN A 267 16.86 -9.09 -13.99
C GLN A 267 18.36 -9.26 -14.26
N GLY A 268 18.70 -9.43 -15.55
CA GLY A 268 20.06 -9.65 -16.01
C GLY A 268 20.66 -11.01 -15.64
N GLY A 269 19.90 -11.93 -15.02
CA GLY A 269 20.39 -13.22 -14.53
C GLY A 269 21.47 -13.14 -13.44
N ILE A 270 21.73 -11.92 -12.93
CA ILE A 270 22.79 -11.65 -11.97
C ILE A 270 22.19 -11.45 -10.57
N VAL A 271 21.06 -10.77 -10.45
CA VAL A 271 20.42 -10.52 -9.16
C VAL A 271 19.37 -11.58 -8.88
N VAL A 272 19.47 -12.22 -7.72
CA VAL A 272 18.50 -13.20 -7.23
C VAL A 272 17.87 -12.60 -5.98
N ALA A 273 16.57 -12.35 -6.03
CA ALA A 273 15.87 -11.59 -5.01
C ALA A 273 14.51 -12.24 -4.63
N PRO A 274 14.48 -13.53 -4.24
CA PRO A 274 13.23 -14.19 -3.91
C PRO A 274 12.62 -13.51 -2.68
N ALA A 275 11.38 -13.07 -2.84
CA ALA A 275 10.62 -12.40 -1.80
C ALA A 275 9.21 -12.97 -1.73
N ARG A 276 8.62 -12.95 -0.53
CA ARG A 276 7.25 -13.40 -0.29
C ARG A 276 6.61 -12.64 0.87
N LEU A 277 5.28 -12.60 0.85
CA LEU A 277 4.49 -12.09 1.97
C LEU A 277 4.18 -13.24 2.94
N GLY A 278 4.40 -13.00 4.23
CA GLY A 278 4.16 -13.98 5.29
C GLY A 278 2.72 -13.99 5.80
N ILE A 279 2.44 -14.84 6.79
CA ILE A 279 1.11 -14.93 7.42
C ILE A 279 0.72 -13.65 8.15
N GLY A 280 1.69 -12.90 8.69
CA GLY A 280 1.45 -11.62 9.35
C GLY A 280 0.76 -10.62 8.40
N PHE A 281 1.21 -10.56 7.14
CA PHE A 281 0.62 -9.67 6.13
C PHE A 281 -0.86 -9.98 5.88
N ALA A 282 -1.20 -11.27 5.77
CA ALA A 282 -2.59 -11.70 5.58
C ALA A 282 -3.47 -11.30 6.75
N CYS A 283 -3.02 -11.62 7.97
CA CYS A 283 -3.71 -11.28 9.21
C CYS A 283 -3.93 -9.76 9.32
N PHE A 284 -2.88 -8.98 9.08
CA PHE A 284 -2.96 -7.53 9.17
C PHE A 284 -3.84 -6.92 8.05
N SER A 285 -3.79 -7.46 6.83
CA SER A 285 -4.67 -7.05 5.72
C SER A 285 -6.14 -7.34 6.02
N ILE A 286 -6.44 -8.53 6.53
CA ILE A 286 -7.79 -8.92 6.96
C ILE A 286 -8.26 -7.98 8.08
N PHE A 287 -7.42 -7.73 9.10
CA PHE A 287 -7.73 -6.76 10.14
C PHE A 287 -8.08 -5.40 9.54
N CYS A 288 -7.22 -4.85 8.69
CA CYS A 288 -7.39 -3.53 8.08
C CYS A 288 -8.73 -3.38 7.35
N VAL A 289 -9.08 -4.36 6.52
CA VAL A 289 -10.31 -4.36 5.73
C VAL A 289 -11.53 -4.48 6.66
N PHE A 290 -11.62 -5.55 7.47
CA PHE A 290 -12.81 -5.80 8.31
C PHE A 290 -12.98 -4.78 9.44
N SER A 291 -11.88 -4.25 9.98
CA SER A 291 -11.90 -3.15 10.95
C SER A 291 -12.44 -1.87 10.32
N THR A 292 -12.12 -1.58 9.05
CA THR A 292 -12.68 -0.42 8.32
C THR A 292 -14.18 -0.63 8.06
N PHE A 293 -14.57 -1.78 7.52
CA PHE A 293 -15.99 -2.09 7.26
C PHE A 293 -16.85 -2.07 8.53
N SER A 294 -16.38 -2.65 9.63
CA SER A 294 -17.12 -2.63 10.90
C SER A 294 -17.39 -1.22 11.39
N THR A 295 -16.45 -0.29 11.27
CA THR A 295 -16.68 1.09 11.71
C THR A 295 -17.72 1.85 10.89
N LEU A 296 -17.89 1.49 9.61
CA LEU A 296 -18.95 2.06 8.78
C LEU A 296 -20.33 1.49 9.11
N MET A 297 -20.38 0.26 9.62
CA MET A 297 -21.61 -0.35 10.12
C MET A 297 -22.05 0.21 11.48
N ILE A 298 -21.15 0.85 12.24
CA ILE A 298 -21.51 1.52 13.49
C ILE A 298 -22.30 2.80 13.16
N ARG A 299 -23.59 2.80 13.50
CA ARG A 299 -24.44 3.97 13.35
C ARG A 299 -23.95 5.11 14.25
N VAL A 300 -23.91 6.32 13.73
CA VAL A 300 -23.64 7.54 14.50
C VAL A 300 -24.94 7.93 15.23
N PRO A 301 -24.92 8.25 16.54
CA PRO A 301 -26.13 8.67 17.25
C PRO A 301 -26.62 10.03 16.73
N ASP A 302 -27.94 10.15 16.58
CA ASP A 302 -28.59 11.37 16.12
C ASP A 302 -28.60 12.40 17.27
N THR A 303 -28.25 13.67 17.00
CA THR A 303 -28.18 14.73 18.02
C THR A 303 -29.05 15.92 17.64
N ALA A 304 -29.69 16.57 18.61
CA ALA A 304 -30.57 17.72 18.36
C ALA A 304 -29.86 18.87 17.60
N ASP A 305 -28.55 19.03 17.77
CA ASP A 305 -27.73 20.02 17.07
C ASP A 305 -27.79 19.88 15.54
N ASP A 306 -28.02 18.67 15.01
CA ASP A 306 -28.03 18.39 13.56
C ASP A 306 -29.14 19.15 12.82
N LEU A 307 -30.22 19.50 13.52
CA LEU A 307 -31.36 20.23 12.97
C LEU A 307 -31.12 21.74 12.91
N SER A 308 -30.11 22.26 13.60
CA SER A 308 -29.90 23.70 13.80
C SER A 308 -28.72 24.28 13.01
N ASP A 309 -27.92 23.44 12.35
CA ASP A 309 -26.79 23.92 11.57
C ASP A 309 -27.31 24.66 10.33
N ASP A 310 -27.31 25.99 10.39
CA ASP A 310 -27.51 26.85 9.22
C ASP A 310 -26.39 26.56 8.21
N VAL A 311 -26.71 25.69 7.25
CA VAL A 311 -25.77 25.27 6.21
C VAL A 311 -25.47 26.47 5.32
N ALA A 312 -24.30 27.06 5.53
CA ALA A 312 -23.79 28.10 4.66
C ALA A 312 -23.77 27.61 3.20
N ARG A 313 -24.23 28.47 2.27
CA ARG A 313 -24.18 28.15 0.83
C ARG A 313 -22.78 27.66 0.44
N PRO A 314 -22.63 26.47 -0.15
CA PRO A 314 -21.33 25.95 -0.56
C PRO A 314 -20.67 26.88 -1.59
N MET A 315 -19.34 26.96 -1.54
CA MET A 315 -18.55 27.93 -2.31
C MET A 315 -18.84 27.89 -3.81
N LEU A 316 -18.93 26.69 -4.41
CA LEU A 316 -19.24 26.56 -5.84
C LEU A 316 -20.66 27.00 -6.19
N ALA A 317 -21.64 26.72 -5.34
CA ALA A 317 -23.02 27.20 -5.58
C ALA A 317 -23.11 28.72 -5.50
N ARG A 318 -22.25 29.39 -4.72
CA ARG A 318 -22.17 30.86 -4.70
C ARG A 318 -21.61 31.44 -5.99
N TRP A 319 -20.62 30.78 -6.59
CA TRP A 319 -19.90 31.30 -7.75
C TRP A 319 -20.54 30.94 -9.08
N PHE A 320 -20.96 29.68 -9.22
CA PHE A 320 -21.49 29.16 -10.48
C PHE A 320 -23.01 29.01 -10.49
N GLY A 321 -23.67 29.19 -9.34
CA GLY A 321 -25.09 28.87 -9.18
C GLY A 321 -25.34 27.36 -9.07
N ILE A 322 -26.52 27.01 -8.56
CA ILE A 322 -26.91 25.60 -8.35
C ILE A 322 -27.18 24.91 -9.69
N GLU A 323 -27.71 25.65 -10.68
CA GLU A 323 -28.03 25.12 -12.02
C GLU A 323 -26.80 24.57 -12.76
N ASN A 324 -25.61 25.09 -12.47
CA ASN A 324 -24.36 24.71 -13.14
C ASN A 324 -23.56 23.66 -12.35
N ILE A 325 -24.06 23.16 -11.21
CA ILE A 325 -23.30 22.22 -10.36
C ILE A 325 -22.90 20.95 -11.12
N GLN A 326 -23.75 20.47 -12.02
CA GLN A 326 -23.48 19.28 -12.82
C GLN A 326 -22.29 19.51 -13.77
N MET A 327 -22.22 20.67 -14.45
CA MET A 327 -21.11 20.97 -15.36
C MET A 327 -19.79 21.08 -14.60
N VAL A 328 -19.79 21.72 -13.43
CA VAL A 328 -18.60 21.82 -12.59
C VAL A 328 -18.18 20.45 -12.07
N THR A 329 -19.13 19.63 -11.62
CA THR A 329 -18.86 18.25 -11.18
C THR A 329 -18.30 17.40 -12.31
N ALA A 330 -18.84 17.52 -13.53
CA ALA A 330 -18.34 16.81 -14.70
C ALA A 330 -16.92 17.24 -15.09
N ALA A 331 -16.61 18.54 -15.04
CA ALA A 331 -15.27 19.05 -15.30
C ALA A 331 -14.25 18.55 -14.25
N LEU A 332 -14.62 18.58 -12.97
CA LEU A 332 -13.79 18.03 -11.89
C LEU A 332 -13.62 16.51 -12.00
N ALA A 333 -14.65 15.78 -12.44
CA ALA A 333 -14.58 14.35 -12.68
C ALA A 333 -13.65 14.01 -13.85
N LEU A 334 -13.72 14.76 -14.95
CA LEU A 334 -12.79 14.60 -16.07
C LEU A 334 -11.36 14.90 -15.63
N MET A 335 -11.15 15.99 -14.90
CA MET A 335 -9.84 16.36 -14.36
C MET A 335 -9.29 15.26 -13.43
N PHE A 336 -10.12 14.73 -12.53
CA PHE A 336 -9.76 13.59 -11.70
C PHE A 336 -9.33 12.39 -12.55
N LEU A 337 -10.13 11.98 -13.54
CA LEU A 337 -9.82 10.79 -14.36
C LEU A 337 -8.52 10.95 -15.15
N VAL A 338 -8.24 12.15 -15.68
CA VAL A 338 -6.98 12.45 -16.38
C VAL A 338 -5.81 12.39 -15.42
N LEU A 339 -5.87 13.09 -14.28
CA LEU A 339 -4.80 13.08 -13.27
C LEU A 339 -4.58 11.67 -12.72
N PHE A 340 -5.65 10.96 -12.41
CA PHE A 340 -5.60 9.60 -11.90
C PHE A 340 -4.95 8.65 -12.90
N GLY A 341 -5.40 8.67 -14.17
CA GLY A 341 -4.82 7.84 -15.24
C GLY A 341 -3.33 8.13 -15.49
N LEU A 342 -2.94 9.41 -15.51
CA LEU A 342 -1.53 9.81 -15.63
C LEU A 342 -0.72 9.36 -14.43
N GLY A 343 -1.24 9.54 -13.21
CA GLY A 343 -0.58 9.13 -11.98
C GLY A 343 -0.39 7.60 -11.86
N LEU A 344 -1.33 6.81 -12.39
CA LEU A 344 -1.19 5.34 -12.45
C LEU A 344 -0.15 4.89 -13.48
N ALA A 345 -0.02 5.63 -14.59
CA ALA A 345 0.88 5.32 -15.70
C ALA A 345 2.32 5.80 -15.48
N MET A 346 2.51 6.87 -14.71
CA MET A 346 3.84 7.39 -14.39
C MET A 346 4.46 6.63 -13.20
N PRO A 347 5.81 6.57 -13.12
CA PRO A 347 6.50 6.03 -11.96
C PRO A 347 6.10 6.80 -10.69
N VAL A 348 5.76 6.07 -9.64
CA VAL A 348 5.40 6.64 -8.32
C VAL A 348 6.51 6.48 -7.29
N MET A 349 7.36 5.47 -7.50
CA MET A 349 8.49 5.14 -6.64
C MET A 349 9.63 4.60 -7.51
N VAL A 350 10.86 4.81 -7.09
CA VAL A 350 12.06 4.25 -7.71
C VAL A 350 12.91 3.58 -6.64
N LEU A 351 13.50 2.45 -6.99
CA LEU A 351 14.59 1.83 -6.23
C LEU A 351 15.88 2.03 -7.03
N TYR A 352 16.90 2.58 -6.38
CA TYR A 352 18.22 2.77 -6.96
C TYR A 352 19.30 2.19 -6.05
N LEU A 353 20.37 1.69 -6.68
CA LEU A 353 21.49 1.08 -5.98
C LEU A 353 22.72 1.96 -6.13
N ASP A 354 23.22 2.53 -5.03
CA ASP A 354 24.47 3.27 -5.06
C ASP A 354 25.66 2.31 -4.91
N SER A 355 26.33 2.07 -6.04
CA SER A 355 27.51 1.21 -6.13
C SER A 355 28.64 1.64 -5.17
N ASN A 356 28.75 2.93 -4.84
CA ASN A 356 29.77 3.41 -3.92
C ASN A 356 29.48 3.05 -2.46
N LEU A 357 28.20 2.86 -2.12
CA LEU A 357 27.77 2.43 -0.79
C LEU A 357 27.88 0.92 -0.61
N LEU A 358 27.93 0.14 -1.69
CA LEU A 358 28.18 -1.30 -1.64
C LEU A 358 29.63 -1.68 -1.31
N ILE A 359 30.58 -0.76 -1.51
CA ILE A 359 32.00 -0.99 -1.32
C ILE A 359 32.46 -0.51 0.07
N LYS A 360 33.37 -1.25 0.70
CA LYS A 360 34.02 -0.86 1.97
C LYS A 360 34.66 0.53 1.86
N PRO A 361 34.61 1.35 2.93
CA PRO A 361 34.36 0.97 4.33
C PRO A 361 32.88 0.93 4.74
N ARG A 362 31.94 1.35 3.88
CA ARG A 362 30.52 1.43 4.25
C ARG A 362 29.75 0.16 3.90
N GLY A 363 30.03 -0.42 2.74
CA GLY A 363 29.33 -1.61 2.26
C GLY A 363 30.03 -2.94 2.57
N PRO A 364 29.35 -4.06 2.26
CA PRO A 364 29.86 -5.39 2.54
C PRO A 364 30.95 -5.85 1.55
N LEU A 365 31.09 -5.22 0.37
CA LEU A 365 32.00 -5.66 -0.68
C LEU A 365 33.41 -5.10 -0.52
N ASP A 366 34.41 -5.93 -0.82
CA ASP A 366 35.81 -5.51 -0.84
C ASP A 366 36.07 -4.50 -1.98
N PRO A 367 36.93 -3.48 -1.80
CA PRO A 367 37.27 -2.52 -2.86
C PRO A 367 37.79 -3.15 -4.15
N SER A 368 38.39 -4.35 -4.06
CA SER A 368 38.82 -5.12 -5.23
C SER A 368 37.67 -5.53 -6.17
N MET A 369 36.43 -5.58 -5.68
CA MET A 369 35.24 -5.91 -6.48
C MET A 369 34.69 -4.73 -7.27
N LYS A 370 35.15 -3.49 -7.00
CA LYS A 370 34.66 -2.29 -7.68
C LYS A 370 34.70 -2.38 -9.22
N PRO A 371 35.81 -2.80 -9.86
CA PRO A 371 35.86 -2.88 -11.32
C PRO A 371 34.84 -3.87 -11.89
N ILE A 372 34.50 -4.93 -11.14
CA ILE A 372 33.51 -5.93 -11.54
C ILE A 372 32.10 -5.32 -11.45
N VAL A 373 31.79 -4.64 -10.35
CA VAL A 373 30.52 -3.92 -10.16
C VAL A 373 30.31 -2.87 -11.26
N ASP A 374 31.36 -2.09 -11.55
CA ASP A 374 31.33 -1.05 -12.59
C ASP A 374 31.18 -1.65 -14.00
N THR A 375 31.85 -2.78 -14.27
CA THR A 375 31.80 -3.47 -15.59
C THR A 375 30.44 -4.14 -15.84
N LEU A 376 29.82 -4.68 -14.79
CA LEU A 376 28.52 -5.33 -14.89
C LEU A 376 27.34 -4.36 -14.95
N HIS A 377 27.58 -3.05 -14.77
CA HIS A 377 26.53 -2.03 -14.75
C HIS A 377 25.37 -2.42 -13.80
N ILE A 378 25.71 -2.93 -12.61
CA ILE A 378 24.71 -3.43 -11.63
C ILE A 378 23.70 -2.33 -11.27
N GLU A 379 24.15 -1.07 -11.24
CA GLU A 379 23.28 0.08 -11.01
C GLU A 379 22.14 0.16 -12.05
N ASP A 380 22.44 -0.01 -13.34
CA ASP A 380 21.43 0.01 -14.41
C ASP A 380 20.48 -1.20 -14.36
N LEU A 381 20.96 -2.33 -13.82
CA LEU A 381 20.15 -3.54 -13.64
C LEU A 381 19.20 -3.47 -12.45
N VAL A 382 19.56 -2.72 -11.40
CA VAL A 382 18.78 -2.63 -10.16
C VAL A 382 17.89 -1.38 -10.14
N ASN A 383 18.20 -0.38 -10.95
CA ASN A 383 17.37 0.81 -11.13
C ASN A 383 16.00 0.41 -11.70
N SER A 384 15.01 0.33 -10.82
CA SER A 384 13.66 -0.10 -11.13
C SER A 384 12.67 1.01 -10.81
N GLU A 385 12.02 1.50 -11.87
CA GLU A 385 10.91 2.43 -11.76
C GLU A 385 9.59 1.66 -11.57
N VAL A 386 8.84 2.01 -10.53
CA VAL A 386 7.59 1.35 -10.17
C VAL A 386 6.41 2.19 -10.63
N THR A 387 5.65 1.66 -11.60
CA THR A 387 4.30 2.15 -11.91
C THR A 387 3.26 1.29 -11.21
N ILE A 388 2.08 1.83 -10.94
CA ILE A 388 1.01 1.07 -10.28
C ILE A 388 0.46 -0.01 -11.22
N PHE A 389 0.40 0.26 -12.52
CA PHE A 389 -0.02 -0.73 -13.51
C PHE A 389 0.97 -1.90 -13.60
N SER A 390 2.27 -1.63 -13.67
CA SER A 390 3.29 -2.70 -13.71
C SER A 390 3.28 -3.54 -12.44
N ALA A 391 3.19 -2.89 -11.27
CA ALA A 391 3.07 -3.57 -9.99
C ALA A 391 1.82 -4.46 -9.92
N THR A 392 0.65 -3.93 -10.29
CA THR A 392 -0.60 -4.69 -10.27
C THR A 392 -0.58 -5.87 -11.24
N ALA A 393 -0.09 -5.65 -12.46
CA ALA A 393 -0.01 -6.70 -13.48
C ALA A 393 0.97 -7.81 -13.07
N ALA A 394 2.10 -7.46 -12.44
CA ALA A 394 3.04 -8.43 -11.91
C ALA A 394 2.43 -9.23 -10.76
N LEU A 395 1.79 -8.58 -9.78
CA LEU A 395 1.10 -9.25 -8.68
C LEU A 395 0.00 -10.19 -9.18
N ALA A 396 -0.76 -9.78 -10.21
CA ALA A 396 -1.76 -10.64 -10.83
C ALA A 396 -1.16 -11.88 -11.50
N LYS A 397 0.04 -11.77 -12.10
CA LYS A 397 0.78 -12.92 -12.60
C LYS A 397 1.27 -13.81 -11.47
N TYR A 398 1.72 -13.23 -10.35
CA TYR A 398 2.19 -13.99 -9.20
C TYR A 398 1.07 -14.82 -8.53
N ILE A 399 -0.20 -14.42 -8.63
CA ILE A 399 -1.32 -15.29 -8.20
C ILE A 399 -1.26 -16.68 -8.86
N ALA A 400 -0.72 -16.80 -10.08
CA ALA A 400 -0.56 -18.08 -10.76
C ALA A 400 0.50 -19.00 -10.10
N SER A 401 1.41 -18.47 -9.28
CA SER A 401 2.32 -19.28 -8.44
C SER A 401 1.59 -19.98 -7.29
N GLY A 402 0.34 -19.58 -7.02
CA GLY A 402 -0.51 -20.15 -5.99
C GLY A 402 -0.39 -19.48 -4.63
N GLU A 403 0.24 -18.31 -4.51
CA GLU A 403 0.35 -17.57 -3.26
C GLU A 403 -0.93 -16.77 -2.94
N LEU A 404 -1.63 -17.12 -1.85
CA LEU A 404 -2.89 -16.46 -1.49
C LEU A 404 -2.69 -15.01 -1.03
N ASN A 405 -1.52 -14.67 -0.50
CA ASN A 405 -1.20 -13.30 -0.09
C ASN A 405 -1.19 -12.32 -1.26
N ASP A 406 -0.81 -12.78 -2.45
CA ASP A 406 -0.83 -11.97 -3.66
C ASP A 406 -2.26 -11.61 -4.09
N ILE A 407 -3.26 -12.45 -3.75
CA ILE A 407 -4.68 -12.13 -3.97
C ILE A 407 -5.07 -10.92 -3.11
N PHE A 408 -4.69 -10.88 -1.83
CA PHE A 408 -4.95 -9.73 -0.97
C PHE A 408 -4.26 -8.48 -1.50
N ALA A 409 -3.00 -8.59 -1.94
CA ALA A 409 -2.26 -7.48 -2.54
C ALA A 409 -2.96 -6.92 -3.79
N VAL A 410 -3.37 -7.79 -4.71
CA VAL A 410 -4.11 -7.40 -5.93
C VAL A 410 -5.45 -6.78 -5.57
N VAL A 411 -6.22 -7.35 -4.63
CA VAL A 411 -7.50 -6.78 -4.20
C VAL A 411 -7.31 -5.39 -3.58
N MET A 412 -6.29 -5.21 -2.73
CA MET A 412 -5.95 -3.91 -2.12
C MET A 412 -5.65 -2.84 -3.19
N LEU A 413 -4.82 -3.15 -4.19
CA LEU A 413 -4.51 -2.20 -5.26
C LEU A 413 -5.67 -2.01 -6.25
N THR A 414 -6.25 -3.08 -6.78
CA THR A 414 -7.26 -2.99 -7.85
C THR A 414 -8.59 -2.48 -7.35
N VAL A 415 -9.06 -2.96 -6.21
CA VAL A 415 -10.39 -2.60 -5.70
C VAL A 415 -10.28 -1.29 -4.94
N PHE A 416 -9.49 -1.25 -3.85
CA PHE A 416 -9.53 -0.14 -2.91
C PHE A 416 -8.81 1.13 -3.40
N VAL A 417 -7.71 0.97 -4.14
CA VAL A 417 -6.92 2.10 -4.67
C VAL A 417 -7.42 2.54 -6.04
N MET A 418 -7.78 1.61 -6.94
CA MET A 418 -8.17 1.94 -8.32
C MET A 418 -9.69 2.03 -8.56
N ALA A 419 -10.43 0.95 -8.34
CA ALA A 419 -11.84 0.89 -8.73
C ALA A 419 -12.74 1.78 -7.87
N LEU A 420 -12.63 1.73 -6.54
CA LEU A 420 -13.51 2.46 -5.63
C LEU A 420 -13.48 4.00 -5.81
N PRO A 421 -12.33 4.67 -5.94
CA PRO A 421 -12.35 6.12 -6.19
C PRO A 421 -13.01 6.48 -7.52
N ILE A 422 -12.81 5.68 -8.59
CA ILE A 422 -13.48 5.86 -9.88
C ILE A 422 -15.00 5.71 -9.73
N VAL A 423 -15.47 4.61 -9.13
CA VAL A 423 -16.90 4.36 -8.90
C VAL A 423 -17.51 5.49 -8.06
N ASN A 424 -16.78 5.98 -7.06
CA ASN A 424 -17.23 7.09 -6.25
C ASN A 424 -17.43 8.38 -7.06
N MET A 425 -16.51 8.70 -7.98
CA MET A 425 -16.66 9.85 -8.87
C MET A 425 -17.87 9.73 -9.80
N PHE A 426 -18.19 8.52 -10.27
CA PHE A 426 -19.42 8.27 -11.02
C PHE A 426 -20.68 8.47 -10.16
N CYS A 427 -20.68 8.01 -8.90
CA CYS A 427 -21.78 8.28 -7.97
C CYS A 427 -21.98 9.78 -7.72
N LEU A 428 -20.90 10.55 -7.55
CA LEU A 428 -20.97 12.00 -7.38
C LEU A 428 -21.51 12.70 -8.63
N LEU A 429 -21.11 12.25 -9.82
CA LEU A 429 -21.62 12.77 -11.08
C LEU A 429 -23.12 12.50 -11.24
N ALA A 430 -23.56 11.27 -10.96
CA ALA A 430 -24.98 10.90 -10.98
C ALA A 430 -25.80 11.70 -9.96
N ALA A 431 -25.30 11.86 -8.72
CA ALA A 431 -25.93 12.72 -7.73
C ALA A 431 -26.09 14.16 -8.23
N SER A 432 -25.03 14.74 -8.80
CA SER A 432 -25.07 16.11 -9.33
C SER A 432 -26.05 16.28 -10.49
N TRP A 433 -26.30 15.22 -11.28
CA TRP A 433 -27.27 15.21 -12.36
C TRP A 433 -28.71 15.36 -11.82
N HIS A 434 -29.05 14.61 -10.77
CA HIS A 434 -30.37 14.69 -10.12
C HIS A 434 -30.61 16.01 -9.38
N LEU A 435 -29.55 16.72 -8.98
CA LEU A 435 -29.64 18.03 -8.32
C LEU A 435 -29.84 19.21 -9.29
N ARG A 436 -29.70 19.01 -10.61
CA ARG A 436 -29.77 20.10 -11.61
C ARG A 436 -31.19 20.53 -11.95
N SER A 437 -32.20 19.68 -11.76
CA SER A 437 -33.55 19.97 -12.22
C SER A 437 -34.19 21.16 -11.50
N LYS A 438 -35.08 21.88 -12.19
CA LYS A 438 -35.93 22.94 -11.59
C LYS A 438 -36.70 22.45 -10.37
N GLN A 439 -36.99 21.15 -10.35
CA GLN A 439 -37.49 20.40 -9.21
C GLN A 439 -36.45 19.30 -8.91
N PRO A 440 -35.47 19.55 -8.03
CA PRO A 440 -34.40 18.60 -7.72
C PRO A 440 -34.99 17.32 -7.14
N ASP A 441 -34.61 16.16 -7.69
CA ASP A 441 -34.96 14.86 -7.14
C ASP A 441 -33.98 14.52 -6.01
N THR A 442 -34.23 15.10 -4.84
CA THR A 442 -33.39 14.93 -3.64
C THR A 442 -33.34 13.48 -3.19
N ALA A 443 -34.42 12.72 -3.36
CA ALA A 443 -34.48 11.31 -2.98
C ALA A 443 -33.52 10.46 -3.82
N ALA A 444 -33.52 10.62 -5.16
CA ALA A 444 -32.58 9.93 -6.03
C ALA A 444 -31.13 10.37 -5.77
N ALA A 445 -30.90 11.69 -5.66
CA ALA A 445 -29.57 12.23 -5.35
C ALA A 445 -29.01 11.66 -4.02
N TRP A 446 -29.86 11.53 -3.00
CA TRP A 446 -29.48 10.98 -1.70
C TRP A 446 -28.98 9.53 -1.79
N GLN A 447 -29.60 8.68 -2.62
CA GLN A 447 -29.15 7.29 -2.78
C GLN A 447 -27.71 7.24 -3.29
N PHE A 448 -27.39 8.02 -4.33
CA PHE A 448 -26.03 8.11 -4.86
C PHE A 448 -25.04 8.72 -3.87
N LEU A 449 -25.44 9.75 -3.11
CA LEU A 449 -24.60 10.36 -2.09
C LEU A 449 -24.34 9.45 -0.90
N ARG A 450 -25.32 8.63 -0.52
CA ARG A 450 -25.15 7.60 0.51
C ARG A 450 -24.11 6.58 0.07
N HIS A 451 -24.18 6.09 -1.17
CA HIS A 451 -23.16 5.21 -1.73
C HIS A 451 -21.80 5.89 -1.82
N SER A 452 -21.76 7.14 -2.30
CA SER A 452 -20.54 7.94 -2.38
C SER A 452 -19.85 8.12 -1.02
N THR A 453 -20.62 8.34 0.04
CA THR A 453 -20.09 8.48 1.41
C THR A 453 -19.40 7.18 1.86
N TRP A 454 -20.03 6.03 1.61
CA TRP A 454 -19.45 4.71 1.91
C TRP A 454 -18.19 4.47 1.06
N LEU A 455 -18.29 4.69 -0.25
CA LEU A 455 -17.18 4.50 -1.19
C LEU A 455 -16.00 5.42 -0.86
N LYS A 456 -16.22 6.66 -0.43
CA LYS A 456 -15.14 7.57 -0.04
C LYS A 456 -14.39 7.09 1.21
N HIS A 457 -15.12 6.54 2.17
CA HIS A 457 -14.51 6.00 3.39
C HIS A 457 -13.70 4.73 3.10
N ILE A 458 -14.14 3.91 2.15
CA ILE A 458 -13.48 2.65 1.82
C ILE A 458 -12.37 2.85 0.77
N SER A 459 -12.46 3.88 -0.08
CA SER A 459 -11.40 4.22 -1.03
C SER A 459 -10.10 4.57 -0.30
N MET A 460 -9.02 3.91 -0.70
CA MET A 460 -7.72 3.95 -0.03
C MET A 460 -6.63 4.61 -0.89
N LEU A 461 -6.98 5.48 -1.84
CA LEU A 461 -5.98 6.16 -2.67
C LEU A 461 -5.05 7.05 -1.82
N ASP A 462 -5.61 7.81 -0.89
CA ASP A 462 -4.85 8.60 0.09
C ASP A 462 -3.95 7.73 0.98
N VAL A 463 -4.47 6.63 1.48
CA VAL A 463 -3.72 5.68 2.32
C VAL A 463 -2.59 5.02 1.53
N PHE A 464 -2.81 4.71 0.26
CA PHE A 464 -1.79 4.19 -0.64
C PHE A 464 -0.66 5.22 -0.91
N ILE A 465 -1.02 6.48 -1.16
CA ILE A 465 -0.03 7.57 -1.30
C ILE A 465 0.81 7.67 -0.02
N MET A 466 0.18 7.59 1.15
CA MET A 466 0.91 7.56 2.42
C MET A 466 1.77 6.30 2.55
N GLY A 467 1.32 5.14 2.08
CA GLY A 467 2.11 3.91 2.05
C GLY A 467 3.41 4.05 1.26
N ILE A 468 3.40 4.78 0.13
CA ILE A 468 4.61 5.10 -0.65
C ILE A 468 5.58 5.98 0.17
N ILE A 469 5.05 6.95 0.92
CA ILE A 469 5.86 7.79 1.80
C ILE A 469 6.46 6.95 2.93
N VAL A 470 5.66 6.05 3.54
CA VAL A 470 6.12 5.14 4.60
C VAL A 470 7.23 4.23 4.10
N VAL A 471 7.06 3.56 2.95
CA VAL A 471 8.11 2.67 2.41
C VAL A 471 9.37 3.44 2.05
N THR A 472 9.26 4.66 1.52
CA THR A 472 10.44 5.47 1.20
C THR A 472 11.17 5.90 2.47
N ALA A 473 10.42 6.29 3.51
CA ALA A 473 10.98 6.68 4.81
C ALA A 473 11.58 5.49 5.57
N ALA A 474 10.95 4.32 5.51
CA ALA A 474 11.48 3.07 6.09
C ALA A 474 12.69 2.57 5.28
N GLY A 475 12.64 2.75 3.96
CA GLY A 475 13.69 2.39 3.02
C GLY A 475 15.04 3.06 3.31
N SER A 476 15.05 4.20 4.01
CA SER A 476 16.29 4.86 4.43
C SER A 476 17.17 3.99 5.32
N ALA A 477 16.61 2.98 6.01
CA ALA A 477 17.40 2.02 6.79
C ALA A 477 18.32 1.17 5.92
N TYR A 478 17.92 0.90 4.68
CA TYR A 478 18.72 0.14 3.72
C TYR A 478 19.73 1.01 2.96
N SER A 479 19.75 2.33 3.22
CA SER A 479 20.71 3.24 2.58
C SER A 479 22.17 2.87 2.88
N GLN A 480 22.45 2.34 4.07
CA GLN A 480 23.79 1.85 4.43
C GLN A 480 24.19 0.61 3.64
N GLN A 481 23.22 -0.17 3.16
CA GLN A 481 23.41 -1.32 2.28
C GLN A 481 23.42 -0.92 0.79
N GLY A 482 23.43 0.38 0.50
CA GLY A 482 23.42 0.92 -0.85
C GLY A 482 22.06 0.90 -1.56
N VAL A 483 21.01 0.41 -0.90
CA VAL A 483 19.65 0.41 -1.47
C VAL A 483 18.94 1.69 -1.05
N LEU A 484 18.54 2.48 -2.04
CA LEU A 484 17.91 3.76 -1.81
C LEU A 484 16.54 3.80 -2.50
N PHE A 485 15.58 4.41 -1.81
CA PHE A 485 14.21 4.55 -2.29
C PHE A 485 13.93 6.01 -2.57
N GLY A 486 13.25 6.29 -3.68
CA GLY A 486 12.88 7.63 -4.10
C GLY A 486 11.39 7.74 -4.43
N VAL A 487 10.80 8.88 -4.10
CA VAL A 487 9.46 9.27 -4.57
C VAL A 487 9.58 9.88 -5.96
N MET A 488 8.68 9.49 -6.87
CA MET A 488 8.66 9.96 -8.24
C MET A 488 7.45 10.88 -8.54
N VAL A 489 7.46 11.51 -9.71
CA VAL A 489 6.43 12.49 -10.13
C VAL A 489 5.01 11.92 -10.11
N GLY A 490 4.83 10.63 -10.41
CA GLY A 490 3.51 9.99 -10.42
C GLY A 490 2.79 10.12 -9.08
N LEU A 491 3.52 10.08 -7.95
CA LEU A 491 2.92 10.22 -6.61
C LEU A 491 2.23 11.57 -6.43
N TRP A 492 2.87 12.66 -6.87
CA TRP A 492 2.34 14.01 -6.74
C TRP A 492 1.11 14.23 -7.62
N ILE A 493 1.09 13.61 -8.81
CA ILE A 493 -0.08 13.63 -9.70
C ILE A 493 -1.25 12.88 -9.07
N LEU A 494 -1.01 11.72 -8.45
CA LEU A 494 -2.04 10.97 -7.71
C LEU A 494 -2.56 11.75 -6.51
N LEU A 495 -1.68 12.47 -5.79
CA LEU A 495 -2.10 13.35 -4.69
C LEU A 495 -3.03 14.45 -5.20
N LEU A 496 -2.72 15.06 -6.35
CA LEU A 496 -3.59 16.07 -6.95
C LEU A 496 -4.94 15.48 -7.41
N ALA A 497 -4.93 14.25 -7.94
CA ALA A 497 -6.16 13.51 -8.25
C ALA A 497 -7.00 13.34 -6.97
N GLU A 498 -6.40 12.87 -5.88
CA GLU A 498 -7.11 12.65 -4.61
C GLU A 498 -7.66 13.96 -4.00
N VAL A 499 -6.92 15.06 -4.09
CA VAL A 499 -7.41 16.40 -3.71
C VAL A 499 -8.64 16.80 -4.54
N THR A 500 -8.61 16.54 -5.85
CA THR A 500 -9.73 16.79 -6.76
C THR A 500 -10.95 15.95 -6.40
N HIS A 501 -10.73 14.68 -6.07
CA HIS A 501 -11.78 13.77 -5.60
C HIS A 501 -12.43 14.27 -4.32
N TYR A 502 -11.62 14.62 -3.30
CA TYR A 502 -12.10 15.18 -2.03
C TYR A 502 -12.88 16.48 -2.25
N PHE A 503 -12.35 17.39 -3.07
CA PHE A 503 -13.01 18.64 -3.38
C PHE A 503 -14.38 18.40 -4.01
N THR A 504 -14.46 17.54 -5.02
CA THR A 504 -15.72 17.18 -5.69
C THR A 504 -16.74 16.60 -4.70
N HIS A 505 -16.31 15.65 -3.86
CA HIS A 505 -17.15 15.02 -2.86
C HIS A 505 -17.80 16.06 -1.92
N TYR A 506 -17.00 16.95 -1.31
CA TYR A 506 -17.53 17.93 -0.38
C TYR A 506 -18.43 18.97 -1.04
N GLN A 507 -18.17 19.33 -2.30
CA GLN A 507 -19.00 20.30 -3.01
C GLN A 507 -20.38 19.73 -3.32
N VAL A 508 -20.47 18.51 -3.88
CA VAL A 508 -21.77 17.89 -4.19
C VAL A 508 -22.56 17.63 -2.91
N HIS A 509 -21.92 17.10 -1.85
CA HIS A 509 -22.58 16.93 -0.54
C HIS A 509 -23.05 18.25 0.07
N GLY A 510 -22.26 19.32 -0.07
CA GLY A 510 -22.62 20.65 0.41
C GLY A 510 -23.86 21.22 -0.30
N VAL A 511 -23.98 21.00 -1.62
CA VAL A 511 -25.14 21.44 -2.40
C VAL A 511 -26.40 20.66 -2.02
N TYR A 512 -26.29 19.35 -1.86
CA TYR A 512 -27.40 18.51 -1.41
C TYR A 512 -27.97 19.00 -0.07
N ARG A 513 -27.12 19.16 0.95
CA ARG A 513 -27.55 19.61 2.29
C ARG A 513 -28.17 21.01 2.26
N PHE A 514 -27.63 21.90 1.43
CA PHE A 514 -28.21 23.23 1.26
C PHE A 514 -29.62 23.17 0.66
N LEU A 515 -29.86 22.29 -0.33
CA LEU A 515 -31.17 22.13 -0.96
C LEU A 515 -32.19 21.46 -0.02
N GLU A 516 -31.77 20.43 0.70
CA GLU A 516 -32.58 19.73 1.71
C GLU A 516 -33.09 20.70 2.79
N ASN A 517 -32.18 21.49 3.38
CA ASN A 517 -32.55 22.48 4.41
C ASN A 517 -33.48 23.59 3.89
N ASN A 518 -33.44 23.93 2.60
CA ASN A 518 -34.36 24.91 2.03
C ASN A 518 -35.73 24.30 1.73
N ALA A 519 -35.77 23.02 1.34
CA ALA A 519 -37.02 22.31 1.09
C ALA A 519 -37.83 22.12 2.38
N GLU A 520 -37.17 21.92 3.53
CA GLU A 520 -37.85 21.82 4.83
C GLU A 520 -38.40 23.16 5.36
N LYS A 521 -37.87 24.30 4.86
CA LYS A 521 -38.31 25.66 5.28
C LYS A 521 -39.50 26.19 4.47
N GLN A 522 -39.84 25.56 3.34
CA GLN A 522 -40.98 25.93 2.48
C GLN A 522 -42.20 25.11 2.85
#